data_AF-A0A5B8RWZ8-F1
#
_entry.id   AF-A0A5B8RWZ8-F1
#
_cell.length_a   1.000
_cell.length_b   1.000
_cell.length_c   1.000
_cell.angle_alpha   90.00
_cell.angle_beta   90.00
_cell.angle_gamma   90.00
#
_symmetry.space_group_name_H-M   'P 1'
#
loop_
_entity.id
_entity.type
_entity.pdbx_description
1 polymer ?
#
loop_
_entity_poly.entity_id
_entity_poly.type
_entity_poly.pdbx_seq_one_letter_code
_entity_poly.pdbx_strand_id
1 'polypeptide(L)'
;MQIQANPDQALPELVPQGWSRRFTMPLFRHGTQVRHAGRWETVDYVKLRRLELVVYLVGHSDPVATRELELSPLLFTTERVPTVENLGYSHGL
;
A
#
# COMPACT_ATOMS: atom_id res chain seq x y z
N MET A 1 2.50 -32.40 41.10
CA MET A 1 1.90 -31.16 40.55
C MET A 1 2.65 -30.82 39.27
N GLN A 2 2.20 -31.31 38.11
CA GLN A 2 2.76 -30.92 36.82
C GLN A 2 1.88 -29.80 36.24
N ILE A 3 2.49 -28.66 35.94
CA ILE A 3 1.84 -27.51 35.32
C ILE A 3 1.93 -27.74 33.81
N GLN A 4 0.82 -28.16 33.21
CA GLN A 4 0.74 -28.35 31.77
C GLN A 4 0.62 -26.97 31.11
N ALA A 5 1.68 -26.54 30.42
CA ALA A 5 1.64 -25.33 29.61
C ALA A 5 0.71 -25.60 28.41
N ASN A 6 -0.43 -24.91 28.39
CA ASN A 6 -1.37 -24.96 27.28
C ASN A 6 -0.80 -24.11 26.12
N PRO A 7 -0.41 -24.70 24.98
CA PRO A 7 0.21 -23.96 23.88
C PRO A 7 -0.78 -23.04 23.12
N ASP A 8 -2.08 -23.12 23.41
CA ASP A 8 -3.12 -22.35 22.72
C ASP A 8 -3.39 -20.96 23.30
N GLN A 9 -2.65 -20.54 24.32
CA GLN A 9 -2.69 -19.15 24.77
C GLN A 9 -1.78 -18.31 23.86
N ALA A 10 -2.27 -18.00 22.65
CA ALA A 10 -1.73 -16.92 21.86
C ALA A 10 -1.82 -15.65 22.72
N LEU A 11 -0.66 -15.19 23.21
CA LEU A 11 -0.55 -13.92 23.93
C LEU A 11 -1.24 -12.87 23.05
N PRO A 12 -2.16 -12.04 23.58
CA PRO A 12 -2.74 -10.98 22.79
C PRO A 12 -1.57 -10.15 22.27
N GLU A 13 -1.37 -10.16 20.94
CA GLU A 13 -0.32 -9.38 20.31
C GLU A 13 -0.40 -7.98 20.91
N LEU A 14 0.71 -7.52 21.47
CA LEU A 14 0.90 -6.16 21.97
C LEU A 14 0.89 -5.22 20.77
N VAL A 15 -0.27 -5.08 20.13
CA VAL A 15 -0.53 -4.10 19.09
C VAL A 15 -0.48 -2.75 19.81
N PRO A 16 0.46 -1.86 19.46
CA PRO A 16 0.55 -0.55 20.10
C PRO A 16 -0.80 0.16 20.01
N GLN A 17 -1.17 0.89 21.07
CA GLN A 17 -2.48 1.52 21.15
C GLN A 17 -2.68 2.46 19.93
N GLY A 18 -3.73 2.21 19.14
CA GLY A 18 -4.02 2.94 17.90
C GLY A 18 -3.54 2.27 16.61
N TRP A 19 -2.83 1.13 16.68
CA TRP A 19 -2.46 0.36 15.51
C TRP A 19 -3.59 -0.60 15.14
N SER A 20 -4.04 -0.55 13.89
CA SER A 20 -4.97 -1.53 13.34
C SER A 20 -4.21 -2.52 12.47
N ARG A 21 -4.59 -3.80 12.53
CA ARG A 21 -4.02 -4.84 11.64
C ARG A 21 -4.26 -4.53 10.17
N ARG A 22 -5.27 -3.72 9.86
CA ARG A 22 -5.69 -3.34 8.52
C ARG A 22 -5.91 -1.84 8.42
N PHE A 23 -5.57 -1.26 7.28
CA PHE A 23 -5.79 0.15 6.99
C PHE A 23 -6.10 0.34 5.51
N THR A 24 -6.81 1.41 5.15
CA THR A 24 -7.09 1.75 3.74
C THR A 24 -6.25 2.95 3.31
N MET A 25 -5.69 2.89 2.11
CA MET A 25 -4.89 3.98 1.56
C MET A 25 -4.94 3.96 0.02
N PRO A 26 -4.89 5.11 -0.67
CA PRO A 26 -4.62 5.11 -2.11
C PRO A 26 -3.19 4.59 -2.38
N LEU A 27 -3.04 3.77 -3.41
CA LEU A 27 -1.73 3.27 -3.84
C LEU A 27 -1.51 3.56 -5.32
N PHE A 28 -0.56 4.47 -5.56
CA PHE A 28 -0.06 4.77 -6.90
C PHE A 28 1.09 3.83 -7.24
N ARG A 29 0.92 3.02 -8.28
CA ARG A 29 1.95 2.15 -8.86
C ARG A 29 1.79 2.12 -10.37
N HIS A 30 2.84 1.71 -11.08
CA HIS A 30 2.78 1.54 -12.53
C HIS A 30 1.56 0.69 -12.94
N GLY A 31 0.83 1.15 -13.95
CA GLY A 31 -0.37 0.50 -14.49
C GLY A 31 -1.67 0.76 -13.71
N THR A 32 -1.64 1.43 -12.55
CA THR A 32 -2.86 1.80 -11.83
C THR A 32 -3.69 2.80 -12.64
N GLN A 33 -5.00 2.55 -12.78
CA GLN A 33 -5.96 3.51 -13.34
C GLN A 33 -6.34 4.55 -12.29
N VAL A 34 -6.23 5.82 -12.64
CA VAL A 34 -6.62 6.97 -11.81
C VAL A 34 -7.53 7.89 -12.59
N ARG A 35 -8.34 8.69 -11.91
CA ARG A 35 -9.11 9.75 -12.56
C ARG A 35 -8.40 11.08 -12.39
N HIS A 36 -8.23 11.81 -13.49
CA HIS A 36 -7.63 13.13 -13.51
C HIS A 36 -8.45 14.03 -14.44
N ALA A 37 -8.86 15.20 -13.95
CA ALA A 37 -9.74 16.13 -14.67
C ALA A 37 -10.95 15.45 -15.36
N GLY A 38 -11.56 14.48 -14.67
CA GLY A 38 -12.72 13.74 -15.15
C GLY A 38 -12.44 12.58 -16.11
N ARG A 39 -11.20 12.36 -16.55
CA ARG A 39 -10.78 11.29 -17.47
C ARG A 39 -10.05 10.17 -16.73
N TRP A 40 -10.15 8.96 -17.27
CA TRP A 40 -9.33 7.83 -16.82
C TRP A 40 -7.95 7.92 -17.45
N GLU A 41 -6.93 7.84 -16.60
CA GLU A 41 -5.53 7.90 -16.96
C GLU A 41 -4.75 6.75 -16.30
N THR A 42 -3.61 6.41 -16.88
CA THR A 42 -2.75 5.31 -16.40
C THR A 42 -1.51 5.88 -15.75
N VAL A 43 -1.19 5.43 -14.53
CA VAL A 43 0.06 5.74 -13.87
C VAL A 43 1.22 5.06 -14.61
N ASP A 44 2.19 5.85 -15.05
CA ASP A 44 3.46 5.36 -15.58
C ASP A 44 4.43 5.09 -14.43
N TYR A 45 4.81 6.10 -13.67
CA TYR A 45 5.67 5.92 -12.50
C TYR A 45 5.41 6.98 -11.44
N VAL A 46 5.96 6.75 -10.25
CA VAL A 46 5.85 7.67 -9.12
C VAL A 46 7.24 8.11 -8.69
N LYS A 47 7.37 9.36 -8.24
CA LYS A 47 8.62 9.88 -7.67
C LYS A 47 8.33 10.62 -6.37
N LEU A 48 9.26 10.50 -5.43
CA LEU A 48 9.28 11.33 -4.24
C LEU A 48 10.26 12.48 -4.46
N ARG A 49 9.79 13.73 -4.36
CA ARG A 49 10.62 14.93 -4.50
C ARG A 49 10.27 15.93 -3.41
N ARG A 50 11.26 16.39 -2.64
CA ARG A 50 11.07 17.38 -1.56
C ARG A 50 9.95 17.00 -0.58
N LEU A 51 9.91 15.72 -0.19
CA LEU A 51 8.88 15.13 0.69
C LEU A 51 7.46 15.09 0.09
N GLU A 52 7.31 15.38 -1.20
CA GLU A 52 6.04 15.24 -1.92
C GLU A 52 6.09 14.05 -2.89
N LEU A 53 5.00 13.28 -2.92
CA LEU A 53 4.79 12.25 -3.91
C LEU A 53 4.16 12.89 -5.15
N VAL A 54 4.80 12.69 -6.31
CA VAL A 54 4.28 13.11 -7.61
C VAL A 54 4.10 11.91 -8.52
N VAL A 55 3.07 11.97 -9.36
CA VAL A 55 2.65 10.86 -10.22
C VAL A 55 2.82 11.28 -11.67
N TYR A 56 3.50 10.45 -12.44
CA TYR A 56 3.62 10.61 -13.89
C TYR A 56 2.58 9.73 -14.56
N LEU A 57 1.80 10.32 -15.45
CA LEU A 57 0.75 9.65 -16.21
C LEU A 57 1.26 9.35 -17.62
N VAL A 58 0.81 8.25 -18.21
CA VAL A 58 1.24 7.84 -19.55
C VAL A 58 0.89 8.93 -20.56
N GLY A 59 1.91 9.44 -21.26
CA GLY A 59 1.76 10.48 -22.28
C GLY A 59 1.75 11.92 -21.75
N HIS A 60 1.93 12.13 -20.44
CA HIS A 60 2.01 13.45 -19.83
C HIS A 60 3.47 13.87 -19.64
N SER A 61 3.81 15.11 -20.02
CA SER A 61 5.14 15.70 -19.81
C SER A 61 5.39 16.05 -18.36
N ASP A 62 4.36 16.58 -17.70
CA ASP A 62 4.46 17.15 -16.37
C ASP A 62 3.91 16.20 -15.31
N PRO A 63 4.54 16.13 -14.13
CA PRO A 63 4.02 15.37 -13.01
C PRO A 63 2.72 15.98 -12.48
N VAL A 64 1.82 15.11 -12.02
CA VAL A 64 0.56 15.47 -11.36
C VAL A 64 0.67 15.22 -9.86
N ALA A 65 0.18 16.16 -9.04
CA ALA A 65 0.16 15.96 -7.59
C ALA A 65 -0.90 14.92 -7.20
N THR A 66 -0.64 14.13 -6.17
CA THR A 66 -1.57 13.07 -5.71
C THR A 66 -2.96 13.59 -5.36
N ARG A 67 -3.05 14.82 -4.84
CA ARG A 67 -4.32 15.48 -4.48
C ARG A 67 -5.20 15.83 -5.68
N GLU A 68 -4.65 15.82 -6.89
CA GLU A 68 -5.37 16.10 -8.14
C GLU A 68 -5.88 14.81 -8.81
N LEU A 69 -5.58 13.64 -8.21
CA LEU A 69 -5.95 12.33 -8.72
C LEU A 69 -7.01 11.69 -7.81
N GLU A 70 -8.04 11.13 -8.43
CA GLU A 70 -9.01 10.27 -7.73
C GLU A 70 -8.66 8.80 -7.96
N LEU A 71 -8.61 8.03 -6.88
CA LEU A 71 -8.34 6.60 -6.89
C LEU A 71 -9.13 5.93 -5.76
N SER A 72 -9.69 4.75 -6.05
CA SER A 72 -10.32 3.93 -5.01
C SER A 72 -9.27 3.46 -3.98
N PRO A 73 -9.46 3.70 -2.67
CA PRO A 73 -8.53 3.23 -1.65
C PRO A 73 -8.40 1.70 -1.66
N LEU A 74 -7.18 1.21 -1.45
CA LEU A 74 -6.89 -0.20 -1.31
C LEU A 74 -6.76 -0.58 0.17
N LEU A 75 -7.13 -1.82 0.49
CA LEU A 75 -6.98 -2.38 1.83
C LEU A 75 -5.58 -2.98 1.99
N PHE A 76 -4.88 -2.57 3.04
CA PHE A 76 -3.56 -3.04 3.42
C PHE A 76 -3.61 -3.76 4.76
N THR A 77 -2.63 -4.61 5.01
CA THR A 77 -2.37 -5.25 6.30
C THR A 77 -1.01 -4.82 6.84
N THR A 78 -0.92 -4.65 8.16
CA THR A 78 0.36 -4.46 8.86
C THR A 78 1.01 -5.79 9.23
N GLU A 79 0.34 -6.90 9.00
CA GLU A 79 0.86 -8.24 9.24
C GLU A 79 1.84 -8.63 8.13
N ARG A 80 2.92 -9.31 8.51
CA ARG A 80 3.91 -9.79 7.55
C ARG A 80 3.30 -10.89 6.71
N VAL A 81 3.13 -10.63 5.41
CA VAL A 81 2.70 -11.65 4.43
C VAL A 81 3.91 -12.57 4.13
N PRO A 82 3.74 -13.90 4.19
CA PRO A 82 4.78 -14.86 3.80
C PRO A 82 5.30 -14.58 2.38
N THR A 83 6.62 -14.70 2.17
CA THR A 83 7.26 -14.38 0.87
C THR A 83 6.65 -15.14 -0.32
N VAL A 84 6.16 -16.36 -0.09
CA VAL A 84 5.54 -17.21 -1.12
C VAL A 84 4.21 -16.64 -1.63
N GLU A 85 3.52 -15.84 -0.80
CA GLU A 85 2.23 -15.22 -1.12
C GLU A 85 2.39 -13.78 -1.64
N ASN A 86 3.62 -13.25 -1.62
CA ASN A 86 3.91 -11.86 -1.96
C ASN A 86 4.18 -11.69 -3.47
N LEU A 87 3.19 -12.07 -4.29
CA LEU A 87 3.26 -12.08 -5.76
C LEU A 87 3.42 -10.69 -6.43
N GLY A 88 3.43 -9.61 -5.64
CA GLY A 88 3.43 -8.22 -6.14
C GLY A 88 4.77 -7.48 -6.08
N TYR A 89 5.80 -8.06 -5.45
CA TYR A 89 7.12 -7.43 -5.26
C TYR A 89 8.28 -8.35 -5.63
N SER A 90 8.10 -9.21 -6.63
CA SER A 90 9.22 -9.87 -7.30
C SER A 90 10.01 -8.83 -8.08
N HIS A 91 11.01 -8.23 -7.43
CA HIS A 91 11.97 -7.35 -8.07
C HIS A 91 12.71 -8.11 -9.17
N GLY A 92 12.48 -7.68 -10.41
CA GLY A 92 13.59 -7.53 -11.34
C GLY A 92 14.65 -6.64 -10.69
N LEU A 93 15.85 -7.20 -10.60
CA LEU A 93 17.10 -6.47 -10.54
C LEU A 93 17.59 -6.27 -11.97
#